data_AF-A0A5T1U4K8-F1
#
_entry.id   AF-A0A5T1U4K8-F1
#
_cell.length_a   1.000
_cell.length_b   1.000
_cell.length_c   1.000
_cell.angle_alpha   90.00
_cell.angle_beta   90.00
_cell.angle_gamma   90.00
#
_symmetry.space_group_name_H-M   'P 1'
#
loop_
_entity.id
_entity.type
_entity.pdbx_description
1 polymer ?
#
loop_
_entity_poly.entity_id
_entity_poly.type
_entity_poly.pdbx_seq_one_letter_code
_entity_poly.pdbx_strand_id
1 'polypeptide(L)'
;MLKTKNIFITFFVLLILCFGVIFYTLTNSYLNFLLLKQYEQKIKSLDDVLKFSLLEDLNSNNIKEFAQDTRADFIILKDDFEISSVLNADLFLNLEENKIYDLNSKRVLVKKFTYKDYKYMIIVYPRFLNLQNFWLKISISFGIYFMLVFILVFFMGRKLAK
;
A
#
# COMPACT_ATOMS: atom_id res chain seq x y z
N MET A 1 -12.78 -47.30 10.98
CA MET A 1 -11.65 -46.68 10.24
C MET A 1 -12.08 -45.61 9.24
N LEU A 2 -13.14 -45.82 8.43
CA LEU A 2 -13.63 -44.80 7.47
C LEU A 2 -14.12 -43.48 8.13
N LYS A 3 -14.88 -43.56 9.24
CA LYS A 3 -15.35 -42.37 9.97
C LYS A 3 -14.21 -41.52 10.52
N THR A 4 -13.20 -42.14 11.13
CA THR A 4 -12.03 -41.45 11.69
C THR A 4 -11.18 -40.78 10.61
N LYS A 5 -11.04 -41.43 9.43
CA LYS A 5 -10.34 -40.88 8.26
C LYS A 5 -11.03 -39.63 7.70
N ASN A 6 -12.37 -39.65 7.62
CA ASN A 6 -13.14 -38.49 7.17
C ASN A 6 -13.05 -37.33 8.17
N ILE A 7 -13.10 -37.60 9.48
CA ILE A 7 -12.93 -36.57 10.52
C ILE A 7 -11.55 -35.91 10.42
N PHE A 8 -10.49 -36.70 10.20
CA PHE A 8 -9.13 -36.17 10.05
C PHE A 8 -8.99 -35.29 8.80
N ILE A 9 -9.57 -35.71 7.67
CA ILE A 9 -9.56 -34.91 6.43
C ILE A 9 -10.34 -33.60 6.64
N THR A 10 -11.53 -33.65 7.24
CA THR A 10 -12.32 -32.44 7.53
C THR A 10 -11.58 -31.49 8.45
N PHE A 11 -10.96 -32.00 9.52
CA PHE A 11 -10.15 -31.18 10.43
C PHE A 11 -8.94 -30.55 9.73
N PHE A 12 -8.28 -31.31 8.87
CA PHE A 12 -7.12 -30.83 8.13
C PHE A 12 -7.48 -29.74 7.11
N VAL A 13 -8.60 -29.90 6.38
CA VAL A 13 -9.13 -28.86 5.49
C VAL A 13 -9.50 -27.60 6.28
N LEU A 14 -10.16 -27.75 7.42
CA LEU A 14 -10.49 -26.62 8.30
C LEU A 14 -9.22 -25.87 8.74
N LEU A 15 -8.17 -26.59 9.14
CA LEU A 15 -6.90 -26.01 9.58
C LEU A 15 -6.23 -25.21 8.46
N ILE A 16 -6.25 -25.72 7.22
CA ILE A 16 -5.72 -25.01 6.06
C ILE A 16 -6.52 -23.74 5.77
N LEU A 17 -7.85 -23.79 5.87
CA LEU A 17 -8.69 -22.60 5.67
C LEU A 17 -8.41 -21.55 6.74
N CYS A 18 -8.33 -21.94 8.01
CA CYS A 18 -7.94 -21.04 9.10
C CYS A 18 -6.56 -20.43 8.86
N PHE A 19 -5.57 -21.25 8.46
CA PHE A 19 -4.24 -20.76 8.12
C PHE A 19 -4.28 -19.75 6.96
N GLY A 20 -5.03 -20.04 5.90
CA GLY A 20 -5.18 -19.15 4.75
C GLY A 20 -5.77 -17.78 5.13
N VAL A 21 -6.80 -17.77 5.98
CA VAL A 21 -7.41 -16.52 6.49
C VAL A 21 -6.41 -15.73 7.33
N ILE A 22 -5.73 -16.38 8.27
CA ILE A 22 -4.73 -15.73 9.14
C ILE A 22 -3.56 -15.19 8.31
N PHE A 23 -3.08 -15.97 7.35
CA PHE A 23 -2.00 -15.56 6.46
C PHE A 23 -2.41 -14.36 5.61
N TYR A 24 -3.63 -14.37 5.05
CA TYR A 24 -4.15 -13.25 4.27
C TYR A 24 -4.24 -11.97 5.10
N THR A 25 -4.83 -12.04 6.29
CA THR A 25 -5.01 -10.85 7.15
C THR A 25 -3.67 -10.27 7.60
N LEU A 26 -2.74 -11.11 8.05
CA LEU A 26 -1.39 -10.69 8.46
C LEU A 26 -0.60 -10.10 7.29
N THR A 27 -0.59 -10.77 6.14
CA THR A 27 0.16 -10.31 4.97
C THR A 27 -0.40 -8.99 4.45
N ASN A 28 -1.73 -8.84 4.37
CA ASN A 28 -2.36 -7.60 3.94
C ASN A 28 -2.05 -6.44 4.90
N SER A 29 -2.10 -6.70 6.21
CA SER A 29 -1.73 -5.71 7.23
C SER A 29 -0.27 -5.28 7.10
N TYR A 30 0.64 -6.25 6.95
CA TYR A 30 2.07 -5.99 6.79
C TYR A 30 2.39 -5.22 5.51
N LEU A 31 1.76 -5.56 4.39
CA LEU A 31 1.91 -4.83 3.13
C LEU A 31 1.46 -3.38 3.26
N ASN A 32 0.29 -3.14 3.87
CA ASN A 32 -0.20 -1.78 4.10
C ASN A 32 0.75 -0.98 5.01
N PHE A 33 1.32 -1.62 6.04
CA PHE A 33 2.30 -0.99 6.92
C PHE A 33 3.61 -0.64 6.20
N LEU A 34 4.17 -1.56 5.42
CA LEU A 34 5.39 -1.32 4.64
C LEU A 34 5.18 -0.17 3.65
N LEU A 35 4.02 -0.13 3.02
CA LEU A 35 3.66 0.95 2.10
C LEU A 35 3.63 2.30 2.81
N LEU A 36 2.92 2.38 3.95
CA LEU A 36 2.86 3.61 4.73
C LEU A 36 4.26 4.11 5.10
N LYS A 37 5.13 3.21 5.57
CA LYS A 37 6.54 3.55 5.87
C LYS A 37 7.32 4.05 4.65
N GLN A 38 7.16 3.40 3.50
CA GLN A 38 7.84 3.82 2.28
C GLN A 38 7.40 5.23 1.86
N TYR A 39 6.12 5.56 2.00
CA TYR A 39 5.60 6.89 1.68
C TYR A 39 6.01 7.94 2.71
N GLU A 40 6.02 7.60 4.00
CA GLU A 40 6.57 8.48 5.03
C GLU A 40 8.03 8.83 4.75
N GLN A 41 8.84 7.84 4.36
CA GLN A 41 10.23 8.07 3.98
C GLN A 41 10.35 8.94 2.73
N LYS A 42 9.52 8.71 1.70
CA LYS A 42 9.48 9.56 0.50
C LYS A 42 9.12 11.00 0.85
N ILE A 43 8.07 11.20 1.65
CA ILE A 43 7.62 12.52 2.09
C ILE A 43 8.73 13.21 2.87
N LYS A 44 9.40 12.52 3.80
CA LYS A 44 10.51 13.07 4.56
C LYS A 44 11.66 13.53 3.64
N SER A 45 12.02 12.70 2.66
CA SER A 45 13.04 13.08 1.68
C SER A 45 12.65 14.31 0.86
N LEU A 46 11.38 14.44 0.47
CA LEU A 46 10.88 15.60 -0.26
C LEU A 46 10.82 16.85 0.64
N ASP A 47 10.40 16.68 1.89
CA ASP A 47 10.40 17.72 2.91
C ASP A 47 11.81 18.30 3.12
N ASP A 48 12.82 17.43 3.25
CA ASP A 48 14.21 17.84 3.40
C ASP A 48 14.68 18.62 2.14
N VAL A 49 14.41 18.11 0.93
CA VAL A 49 14.78 18.79 -0.33
C VAL A 49 14.10 20.16 -0.45
N LEU A 50 12.82 20.27 -0.10
CA LEU A 50 12.09 21.54 -0.09
C LEU A 50 12.71 22.53 0.90
N LYS A 51 12.92 22.11 2.16
CA LYS A 51 13.46 22.94 3.24
C LYS A 51 14.85 23.49 2.94
N PHE A 52 15.73 22.65 2.38
CA PHE A 52 17.14 22.99 2.25
C PHE A 52 17.53 23.55 0.89
N SER A 53 16.69 23.43 -0.14
CA SER A 53 17.10 23.79 -1.50
C SER A 53 16.06 24.47 -2.38
N LEU A 54 14.75 24.28 -2.18
CA LEU A 54 13.79 24.63 -3.23
C LEU A 54 12.67 25.58 -2.81
N LEU A 55 12.34 25.73 -1.53
CA LEU A 55 11.23 26.59 -1.10
C LEU A 55 11.39 28.06 -1.55
N GLU A 56 12.62 28.57 -1.63
CA GLU A 56 12.90 29.95 -2.02
C GLU A 56 12.95 30.14 -3.55
N ASP A 57 13.20 29.07 -4.31
CA ASP A 57 13.36 29.10 -5.77
C ASP A 57 12.12 28.59 -6.56
N LEU A 58 11.17 27.96 -5.87
CA LEU A 58 9.94 27.44 -6.48
C LEU A 58 8.99 28.58 -6.87
N ASN A 59 8.41 28.46 -8.06
CA ASN A 59 7.45 29.36 -8.66
C ASN A 59 6.42 28.58 -9.50
N SER A 60 5.42 29.29 -10.03
CA SER A 60 4.32 28.66 -10.79
C SER A 60 4.76 27.94 -12.07
N ASN A 61 5.94 28.25 -12.59
CA ASN A 61 6.46 27.64 -13.82
C ASN A 61 7.22 26.34 -13.54
N ASN A 62 8.05 26.29 -12.50
CA ASN A 62 8.90 25.13 -12.21
C ASN A 62 8.23 24.09 -11.28
N ILE A 63 7.20 24.45 -10.51
CA ILE A 63 6.54 23.52 -9.58
C ILE A 63 5.91 22.32 -10.31
N LYS A 64 5.43 22.52 -11.54
CA LYS A 64 4.83 21.45 -12.35
C LYS A 64 5.88 20.46 -12.84
N GLU A 65 7.05 20.95 -13.24
CA GLU A 65 8.18 20.11 -13.66
C GLU A 65 8.72 19.31 -12.46
N PHE A 66 8.91 19.97 -11.32
CA PHE A 66 9.30 19.33 -10.06
C PHE A 66 8.30 18.26 -9.61
N ALA A 67 7.00 18.51 -9.76
CA ALA A 67 5.95 17.54 -9.45
C ALA A 67 6.01 16.30 -10.35
N GLN A 68 6.29 16.48 -11.64
CA GLN A 68 6.45 15.38 -12.59
C GLN A 68 7.67 14.53 -12.25
N ASP A 69 8.82 15.15 -11.98
CA ASP A 69 10.08 14.46 -11.66
C ASP A 69 9.99 13.66 -10.37
N THR A 70 9.43 14.27 -9.33
CA THR A 70 9.31 13.63 -8.01
C THR A 70 8.11 12.69 -7.90
N ARG A 71 7.20 12.70 -8.89
CA ARG A 71 5.92 11.98 -8.87
C ARG A 71 5.16 12.24 -7.57
N ALA A 72 5.11 13.50 -7.19
CA ALA A 72 4.41 14.02 -6.03
C ALA A 72 3.88 15.40 -6.42
N ASP A 73 2.74 15.76 -5.85
CA ASP A 73 2.15 17.07 -6.06
C ASP A 73 2.37 17.93 -4.82
N PHE A 74 2.40 19.25 -5.02
CA PHE A 74 2.77 20.22 -4.01
C PHE A 74 1.80 21.40 -4.02
N ILE A 75 1.44 21.86 -2.84
CA ILE A 75 0.73 23.13 -2.62
C ILE A 75 1.58 23.90 -1.62
N ILE A 76 2.06 25.08 -2.00
CA ILE A 76 2.92 25.94 -1.18
C ILE A 76 2.18 27.25 -0.99
N LEU A 77 2.06 27.66 0.27
CA LEU A 77 1.40 28.87 0.73
C LEU A 77 2.44 29.70 1.48
N LYS A 78 2.68 30.92 1.01
CA LYS A 78 3.50 31.91 1.70
C LYS A 78 2.79 33.26 1.62
N ASP A 79 2.45 33.84 2.77
CA ASP A 79 1.69 35.08 2.84
C ASP A 79 0.41 35.01 1.97
N ASP A 80 0.29 35.86 0.94
CA ASP A 80 -0.82 35.88 -0.03
C ASP A 80 -0.52 35.09 -1.34
N PHE A 81 0.66 34.49 -1.45
CA PHE A 81 1.06 33.72 -2.62
C PHE A 81 0.78 32.23 -2.42
N GLU A 82 -0.03 31.68 -3.30
CA GLU A 82 -0.25 30.24 -3.46
C GLU A 82 0.41 29.75 -4.75
N ILE A 83 1.27 28.74 -4.61
CA ILE A 83 1.89 28.02 -5.71
C ILE A 83 1.45 26.57 -5.62
N SER A 84 0.76 26.08 -6.65
CA SER A 84 0.20 24.73 -6.67
C SER A 84 0.59 23.99 -7.95
N SER A 85 0.97 22.73 -7.82
CA SER A 85 1.10 21.82 -8.97
C SER A 85 -0.23 21.21 -9.40
N VAL A 86 -1.25 21.26 -8.53
CA VAL A 86 -2.60 20.70 -8.77
C VAL A 86 -3.60 21.78 -9.20
N LEU A 87 -4.56 21.38 -10.03
CA LEU A 87 -5.60 22.29 -10.55
C LEU A 87 -6.61 22.72 -9.48
N ASN A 88 -6.93 21.86 -8.50
CA ASN A 88 -7.90 22.11 -7.44
C ASN A 88 -7.26 21.90 -6.06
N ALA A 89 -6.58 22.91 -5.53
CA ALA A 89 -5.90 22.84 -4.24
C ALA A 89 -6.86 22.63 -3.06
N ASP A 90 -8.04 23.27 -3.09
CA ASP A 90 -9.08 23.20 -2.04
C ASP A 90 -9.50 21.76 -1.70
N LEU A 91 -9.51 20.89 -2.70
CA LEU A 91 -9.88 19.48 -2.55
C LEU A 91 -8.91 18.73 -1.62
N PHE A 92 -7.64 19.14 -1.62
CA PHE A 92 -6.60 18.53 -0.79
C PHE A 92 -6.40 19.24 0.55
N LEU A 93 -6.65 20.56 0.61
CA LEU A 93 -6.55 21.34 1.85
C LEU A 93 -7.46 20.80 2.97
N ASN A 94 -8.62 20.26 2.61
CA ASN A 94 -9.59 19.68 3.55
C ASN A 94 -9.27 18.25 4.02
N LEU A 95 -8.21 17.62 3.49
CA LEU A 95 -7.84 16.25 3.87
C LEU A 95 -7.06 16.23 5.20
N GLU A 96 -7.34 15.23 6.02
CA GLU A 96 -6.59 14.99 7.26
C GLU A 96 -5.24 14.34 6.95
N GLU A 97 -4.25 14.61 7.80
CA GLU A 97 -2.90 14.08 7.65
C GLU A 97 -2.83 12.58 7.97
N ASN A 98 -1.85 11.91 7.36
CA ASN A 98 -1.51 10.50 7.59
C ASN A 98 -2.66 9.49 7.32
N LYS A 99 -3.75 9.92 6.66
CA LYS A 99 -4.79 9.04 6.14
C LYS A 99 -4.63 8.87 4.64
N ILE A 100 -4.87 7.64 4.17
CA ILE A 100 -4.92 7.33 2.75
C ILE A 100 -6.35 7.56 2.27
N TYR A 101 -6.54 8.52 1.39
CA TYR A 101 -7.83 8.80 0.74
C TYR A 101 -7.87 8.15 -0.64
N ASP A 102 -9.04 7.67 -1.07
CA ASP A 102 -9.26 7.19 -2.44
C ASP A 102 -9.95 8.29 -3.24
N LEU A 103 -9.19 8.98 -4.10
CA LEU A 103 -9.64 10.10 -4.94
C LEU A 103 -9.51 9.69 -6.41
N ASN A 104 -10.64 9.60 -7.11
CA ASN A 104 -10.68 9.21 -8.53
C ASN A 104 -9.90 7.92 -8.83
N SER A 105 -10.10 6.89 -8.00
CA SER A 105 -9.43 5.58 -8.10
C SER A 105 -7.90 5.63 -7.90
N LYS A 106 -7.37 6.75 -7.40
CA LYS A 106 -5.99 6.89 -6.97
C LYS A 106 -6.00 7.08 -5.47
N ARG A 107 -5.23 6.24 -4.78
CA ARG A 107 -4.96 6.47 -3.38
C ARG A 107 -4.01 7.66 -3.24
N VAL A 108 -4.26 8.52 -2.27
CA VAL A 108 -3.53 9.75 -2.02
C VAL A 108 -3.17 9.80 -0.54
N LEU A 109 -1.92 10.11 -0.26
CA LEU A 109 -1.45 10.42 1.09
C LEU A 109 -1.03 11.89 1.11
N VAL A 110 -1.56 12.63 2.08
CA VAL A 110 -1.27 14.05 2.25
C VAL A 110 -0.53 14.27 3.56
N LYS A 111 0.49 15.12 3.52
CA LYS A 111 1.16 15.60 4.73
C LYS A 111 1.43 17.09 4.62
N LYS A 112 1.08 17.81 5.68
CA LYS A 112 1.25 19.26 5.78
C LYS A 112 2.49 19.54 6.61
N PHE A 113 3.19 20.60 6.24
CA PHE A 113 4.41 21.05 6.88
C PHE A 113 4.38 22.56 7.02
N THR A 114 5.06 23.04 8.05
CA THR A 114 5.31 24.46 8.26
C THR A 114 6.81 24.64 8.45
N TYR A 115 7.42 25.52 7.67
CA TYR A 115 8.84 25.84 7.78
C TYR A 115 9.07 27.33 7.52
N LYS A 116 9.64 28.04 8.50
CA LYS A 116 9.67 29.52 8.50
C LYS A 116 8.24 30.06 8.26
N ASP A 117 8.08 30.95 7.28
CA ASP A 117 6.79 31.54 6.89
C ASP A 117 6.05 30.72 5.79
N TYR A 118 6.62 29.59 5.36
CA TYR A 118 6.00 28.72 4.37
C TYR A 118 5.11 27.68 5.05
N LYS A 119 3.88 27.54 4.58
CA LYS A 119 3.00 26.40 4.82
C LYS A 119 2.90 25.61 3.53
N TYR A 120 3.27 24.35 3.54
CA TYR A 120 3.19 23.55 2.32
C TYR A 120 2.65 22.15 2.58
N MET A 121 2.08 21.59 1.55
CA MET A 121 1.49 20.27 1.51
C MET A 121 2.20 19.45 0.46
N ILE A 122 2.59 18.25 0.84
CA ILE A 122 3.13 17.25 -0.06
C ILE A 122 2.05 16.18 -0.27
N ILE A 123 1.69 15.97 -1.52
CA ILE A 123 0.67 15.03 -1.97
C ILE A 123 1.40 13.90 -2.70
N VAL A 124 1.36 12.70 -2.13
CA VAL A 124 2.01 11.54 -2.74
C VAL A 124 0.96 10.54 -3.21
N TYR A 125 1.17 10.02 -4.41
CA TYR A 125 0.32 8.98 -5.01
C TYR A 125 0.93 7.61 -4.78
N PRO A 126 0.47 6.87 -3.78
CA PRO A 126 0.87 5.50 -3.59
C PRO A 126 0.55 4.62 -4.80
N ARG A 127 1.59 4.26 -5.57
CA ARG A 127 1.51 3.16 -6.53
C ARG A 127 1.62 1.83 -5.79
N PHE A 128 0.49 1.17 -5.63
CA PHE A 128 0.48 -0.27 -5.36
C PHE A 128 1.15 -0.96 -6.54
N LEU A 129 2.35 -1.52 -6.34
CA LEU A 129 2.89 -2.54 -7.23
C LEU A 129 1.81 -3.61 -7.35
N ASN A 130 1.22 -3.73 -8.54
CA ASN A 130 0.02 -4.50 -8.89
C ASN A 130 -0.36 -5.57 -7.84
N LEU A 131 -1.04 -5.14 -6.76
CA LEU A 131 -1.36 -5.98 -5.59
C LEU A 131 -2.15 -7.21 -6.05
N GLN A 132 -2.98 -7.03 -7.07
CA GLN A 132 -3.72 -8.09 -7.72
C GLN A 132 -2.77 -9.18 -8.26
N ASN A 133 -1.70 -8.81 -8.97
CA ASN A 133 -0.71 -9.79 -9.43
C ASN A 133 0.05 -10.45 -8.28
N PHE A 134 0.34 -9.72 -7.20
CA PHE A 134 0.97 -10.29 -6.00
C PHE A 134 0.05 -11.34 -5.36
N TRP A 135 -1.21 -11.00 -5.12
CA TRP A 135 -2.19 -11.91 -4.54
C TRP A 135 -2.49 -13.10 -5.46
N LEU A 136 -2.53 -12.87 -6.77
CA LEU A 136 -2.72 -13.93 -7.77
C LEU A 136 -1.57 -14.93 -7.73
N LYS A 137 -0.31 -14.46 -7.67
CA LYS A 137 0.86 -15.33 -7.52
C LYS A 137 0.81 -16.14 -6.22
N ILE A 138 0.47 -15.49 -5.10
CA ILE A 138 0.31 -16.18 -3.82
C ILE A 138 -0.81 -17.23 -3.88
N SER A 139 -1.94 -16.89 -4.48
CA SER A 139 -3.10 -17.78 -4.61
C SER A 139 -2.75 -19.01 -5.46
N ILE A 140 -2.07 -18.83 -6.59
CA ILE A 140 -1.58 -19.94 -7.43
C ILE A 140 -0.63 -20.84 -6.64
N SER A 141 0.37 -20.25 -5.97
CA SER A 141 1.33 -21.01 -5.16
C SER A 141 0.62 -21.82 -4.05
N PHE A 142 -0.30 -21.19 -3.34
CA PHE A 142 -1.08 -21.84 -2.28
C PHE A 142 -1.94 -22.98 -2.85
N GLY A 143 -2.59 -22.78 -3.99
CA GLY A 143 -3.37 -23.79 -4.69
C GLY A 143 -2.54 -25.00 -5.11
N ILE A 144 -1.32 -24.80 -5.61
CA ILE A 144 -0.39 -25.89 -5.97
C ILE A 144 -0.01 -26.70 -4.73
N TYR A 145 0.36 -26.05 -3.63
CA TYR A 145 0.67 -26.74 -2.38
C TYR A 145 -0.52 -27.50 -1.83
N PHE A 146 -1.72 -26.92 -1.88
CA PHE A 146 -2.94 -27.58 -1.45
C PHE A 146 -3.21 -28.86 -2.25
N MET A 147 -3.00 -28.81 -3.57
CA MET A 147 -3.19 -29.95 -4.46
C MET A 147 -2.17 -31.07 -4.19
N LEU A 148 -0.89 -30.71 -3.97
CA LEU A 148 0.16 -31.66 -3.57
C LEU A 148 -0.17 -32.37 -2.26
N VAL A 149 -0.65 -31.62 -1.27
CA VAL A 149 -1.05 -32.18 0.02
C VAL A 149 -2.23 -33.13 -0.13
N PHE A 150 -3.23 -32.78 -0.96
CA PHE A 150 -4.35 -33.67 -1.28
C PHE A 150 -3.90 -34.99 -1.92
N ILE A 151 -2.95 -34.90 -2.87
CA ILE A 151 -2.35 -36.08 -3.50
C ILE A 151 -1.65 -36.97 -2.45
N LEU A 152 -0.84 -36.38 -1.56
CA LEU A 152 -0.15 -37.11 -0.50
C LEU A 152 -1.12 -37.82 0.45
N VAL A 153 -2.16 -37.11 0.90
CA VAL A 153 -3.21 -37.68 1.76
C VAL A 153 -3.94 -38.83 1.05
N PHE A 154 -4.21 -38.70 -0.25
CA PHE A 154 -4.83 -39.75 -1.05
C PHE A 154 -3.95 -41.01 -1.14
N PHE A 155 -2.65 -40.86 -1.40
CA PHE A 155 -1.70 -41.99 -1.45
C PHE A 155 -1.50 -42.66 -0.10
N MET A 156 -1.32 -41.88 0.99
CA MET A 156 -1.28 -42.41 2.36
C MET A 156 -2.57 -43.17 2.70
N GLY A 157 -3.70 -42.58 2.33
CA GLY A 157 -5.01 -43.18 2.56
C GLY A 157 -5.24 -44.50 1.81
N ARG A 158 -4.60 -44.70 0.66
CA ARG A 158 -4.60 -45.99 -0.06
C ARG A 158 -3.65 -47.01 0.57
N LYS A 159 -2.47 -46.56 1.03
CA LYS A 159 -1.46 -47.45 1.63
C LYS A 159 -1.88 -47.98 3.02
N LEU A 160 -2.64 -47.20 3.78
CA LEU A 160 -3.22 -47.59 5.09
C LEU A 160 -4.49 -48.45 4.98
N ALA A 161 -5.07 -48.58 3.79
CA ALA A 161 -6.27 -49.39 3.54
C ALA A 161 -5.95 -50.80 3.01
N LYS A 162 -4.67 -51.05 2.67
CA LYS A 162 -4.09 -52.38 2.49
C LYS A 162 -3.53 -52.86 3.82
#